data_AF-A0A151KU39-F1
#
_entry.id   AF-A0A151KU39-F1
#
_cell.length_a   1.000
_cell.length_b   1.000
_cell.length_c   1.000
_cell.angle_alpha   90.00
_cell.angle_beta   90.00
_cell.angle_gamma   90.00
#
_symmetry.space_group_name_H-M   'P 1'
#
loop_
_entity.id
_entity.type
_entity.pdbx_description
1 polymer ?
#
loop_
_entity_poly.entity_id
_entity_poly.type
_entity_poly.pdbx_seq_one_letter_code
_entity_poly.pdbx_strand_id
1 'polypeptide(L)'
;MRQSAPEKPQPYSLSLEDINVSKKYIINYKELEPGDIILTADKGIVSKGVRLGTLSKYSHAAIYVGGTMIEATLSGVFSKNPQRLIFDSKDHVAIYRYDGELTESQVEVICNFARSKTCSLYSIPEATTLRFRELLKKPATKQQFCSRLVALSYSESGVNLKNLRNPAYCTPKQLSLCKAFYKVDHMVREATSDEVSFSKTEDPNITHQKETTEWVREVRKLSQANDLSVKYDIQTINDVDEFLYENRIFNDSILEFVKNGGYLTYYKYDTKRNPWRYDRVLLEAVVTSYPDKESFFEAQLKISFDVFNIYRNN
;
A
#
# COMPACT_ATOMS: atom_id res chain seq x y z
N MET A 1 -28.08 -32.17 -47.72
CA MET A 1 -27.07 -31.83 -46.69
C MET A 1 -27.77 -31.87 -45.35
N ARG A 2 -27.41 -32.84 -44.49
CA ARG A 2 -28.05 -33.05 -43.17
C ARG A 2 -27.41 -32.12 -42.14
N GLN A 3 -28.23 -31.36 -41.41
CA GLN A 3 -27.82 -30.53 -40.27
C GLN A 3 -27.48 -31.44 -39.08
N SER A 4 -26.31 -31.24 -38.48
CA SER A 4 -25.89 -31.89 -37.23
C SER A 4 -26.45 -31.13 -36.02
N ALA A 5 -27.09 -31.86 -35.12
CA ALA A 5 -27.59 -31.34 -33.83
C ALA A 5 -26.42 -30.93 -32.90
N PRO A 6 -26.62 -29.98 -31.96
CA PRO A 6 -25.59 -29.58 -31.01
C PRO A 6 -25.34 -30.67 -29.96
N GLU A 7 -24.06 -30.95 -29.70
CA GLU A 7 -23.61 -31.87 -28.65
C GLU A 7 -24.08 -31.39 -27.26
N LYS A 8 -24.58 -32.33 -26.46
CA LYS A 8 -24.88 -32.10 -25.03
C LYS A 8 -23.56 -31.87 -24.28
N PRO A 9 -23.51 -30.92 -23.33
CA PRO A 9 -22.33 -30.70 -22.51
C PRO A 9 -22.04 -31.95 -21.66
N GLN A 10 -20.84 -32.50 -21.78
CA GLN A 10 -20.36 -33.56 -20.90
C GLN A 10 -20.17 -33.01 -19.48
N PRO A 11 -20.52 -33.76 -18.43
CA PRO A 11 -20.27 -33.35 -17.06
C PRO A 11 -18.76 -33.26 -16.81
N TYR A 12 -18.33 -32.13 -16.25
CA TYR A 12 -16.94 -31.85 -15.88
C TYR A 12 -16.49 -32.89 -14.84
N SER A 13 -15.73 -33.90 -15.26
CA SER A 13 -15.09 -34.83 -14.32
C SER A 13 -13.85 -34.15 -13.74
N LEU A 14 -13.94 -33.70 -12.48
CA LEU A 14 -12.77 -33.28 -11.72
C LEU A 14 -11.80 -34.46 -11.65
N SER A 15 -10.62 -34.32 -12.27
CA SER A 15 -9.52 -35.27 -12.12
C SER A 15 -9.01 -35.24 -10.69
N LEU A 16 -8.61 -36.41 -10.16
CA LEU A 16 -8.07 -36.59 -8.81
C LEU A 16 -6.77 -35.79 -8.52
N GLU A 17 -6.26 -35.04 -9.50
CA GLU A 17 -5.14 -34.10 -9.36
C GLU A 17 -5.55 -32.72 -8.77
N ASP A 18 -6.85 -32.46 -8.60
CA ASP A 18 -7.36 -31.19 -8.03
C ASP A 18 -7.38 -31.13 -6.48
N ILE A 19 -6.86 -32.15 -5.79
CA ILE A 19 -6.88 -32.24 -4.32
C ILE A 19 -5.49 -32.02 -3.73
N ASN A 20 -4.88 -30.88 -4.02
CA ASN A 20 -3.94 -30.27 -3.08
C ASN A 20 -3.96 -28.75 -3.21
N VAL A 21 -5.12 -28.13 -2.94
CA VAL A 21 -5.17 -26.69 -2.71
C VAL A 21 -4.40 -26.43 -1.42
N SER A 22 -3.11 -26.13 -1.54
CA SER A 22 -2.27 -25.71 -0.42
C SER A 22 -3.04 -24.63 0.35
N LYS A 23 -3.25 -24.84 1.66
CA LYS A 23 -3.93 -23.87 2.52
C LYS A 23 -3.36 -22.47 2.28
N LYS A 24 -4.25 -21.50 2.07
CA LYS A 24 -3.90 -20.09 1.91
C LYS A 24 -4.26 -19.33 3.16
N TYR A 25 -3.50 -18.28 3.43
CA TYR A 25 -3.65 -17.46 4.62
C TYR A 25 -3.79 -15.99 4.25
N ILE A 26 -4.47 -15.24 5.11
CA ILE A 26 -4.74 -13.81 4.95
C ILE A 26 -4.60 -13.13 6.31
N ILE A 27 -4.27 -11.83 6.30
CA ILE A 27 -4.29 -10.99 7.49
C ILE A 27 -5.75 -10.80 7.92
N ASN A 28 -6.03 -10.84 9.23
CA ASN A 28 -7.31 -10.40 9.77
C ASN A 28 -7.41 -8.87 9.71
N TYR A 29 -7.60 -8.34 8.50
CA TYR A 29 -7.48 -6.90 8.21
C TYR A 29 -8.51 -6.03 8.94
N LYS A 30 -9.58 -6.62 9.49
CA LYS A 30 -10.58 -5.91 10.30
C LYS A 30 -10.06 -5.53 11.69
N GLU A 31 -9.04 -6.25 12.18
CA GLU A 31 -8.40 -6.02 13.48
C GLU A 31 -7.12 -5.17 13.36
N LEU A 32 -6.79 -4.70 12.15
CA LEU A 32 -5.65 -3.82 11.94
C LEU A 32 -5.96 -2.43 12.48
N GLU A 33 -5.00 -1.88 13.23
CA GLU A 33 -5.06 -0.53 13.77
C GLU A 33 -4.07 0.38 13.04
N PRO A 34 -4.44 1.65 12.74
CA PRO A 34 -3.50 2.59 12.14
C PRO A 34 -2.17 2.65 12.91
N GLY A 35 -1.06 2.56 12.17
CA GLY A 35 0.28 2.41 12.74
C GLY A 35 0.79 0.97 12.76
N ASP A 36 -0.07 -0.05 12.65
CA ASP A 36 0.36 -1.45 12.62
C ASP A 36 1.41 -1.69 11.53
N ILE A 37 2.53 -2.32 11.91
CA ILE A 37 3.61 -2.70 11.02
C ILE A 37 3.32 -4.09 10.48
N ILE A 38 3.22 -4.19 9.15
CA ILE A 38 3.00 -5.44 8.44
C ILE A 38 4.35 -5.90 7.87
N LEU A 39 4.87 -7.00 8.39
CA LEU A 39 6.09 -7.63 7.88
C LEU A 39 5.74 -8.85 7.04
N THR A 40 6.26 -8.93 5.81
CA THR A 40 5.96 -10.04 4.90
C THR A 40 7.21 -10.70 4.33
N ALA A 41 7.05 -11.97 3.97
CA ALA A 41 8.00 -12.77 3.21
C ALA A 41 7.49 -12.88 1.77
N ASP A 42 7.94 -11.97 0.90
CA ASP A 42 7.55 -11.98 -0.51
C ASP A 42 8.17 -13.20 -1.25
N LYS A 43 7.60 -13.59 -2.40
CA LYS A 43 8.05 -14.76 -3.16
C LYS A 43 9.09 -14.43 -4.24
N GLY A 44 9.27 -13.15 -4.57
CA GLY A 44 10.19 -12.69 -5.62
C GLY A 44 11.67 -13.03 -5.35
N ILE A 45 12.49 -13.06 -6.40
CA ILE A 45 13.94 -13.34 -6.33
C ILE A 45 14.65 -12.37 -5.36
N VAL A 46 14.27 -11.09 -5.40
CA VAL A 46 14.76 -10.05 -4.47
C VAL A 46 14.45 -10.43 -3.02
N SER A 47 13.28 -11.02 -2.77
CA SER A 47 12.86 -11.43 -1.44
C SER A 47 13.67 -12.60 -0.88
N LYS A 48 14.04 -13.59 -1.71
CA LYS A 48 14.96 -14.67 -1.30
C LYS A 48 16.34 -14.11 -0.92
N GLY A 49 16.88 -13.20 -1.73
CA GLY A 49 18.17 -12.55 -1.47
C GLY A 49 18.18 -11.73 -0.18
N VAL A 50 17.13 -10.94 0.07
CA VAL A 50 17.00 -10.15 1.31
C VAL A 50 16.90 -11.06 2.53
N ARG A 51 16.10 -12.14 2.49
CA ARG A 51 15.98 -13.06 3.63
C ARG A 51 17.29 -13.78 3.95
N LEU A 52 18.02 -14.23 2.92
CA LEU A 52 19.33 -14.87 3.07
C LEU A 52 20.37 -13.89 3.63
N GLY A 53 20.47 -12.68 3.05
CA GLY A 53 21.44 -11.66 3.49
C GLY A 53 21.16 -11.06 4.87
N THR A 54 19.90 -11.06 5.32
CA THR A 54 19.51 -10.53 6.63
C THR A 54 19.30 -11.63 7.69
N LEU A 55 19.37 -12.91 7.30
CA LEU A 55 18.97 -14.06 8.13
C LEU A 55 17.58 -13.82 8.76
N SER A 56 16.64 -13.30 7.97
CA SER A 56 15.31 -12.87 8.41
C SER A 56 14.22 -13.71 7.78
N LYS A 57 13.14 -13.96 8.52
CA LYS A 57 11.91 -14.53 7.95
C LYS A 57 11.19 -13.52 7.04
N TYR A 58 11.34 -12.23 7.29
CA TYR A 58 10.66 -11.15 6.56
C TYR A 58 11.62 -10.41 5.64
N SER A 59 11.17 -10.14 4.41
CA SER A 59 11.90 -9.38 3.40
C SER A 59 11.37 -7.98 3.18
N HIS A 60 10.16 -7.72 3.64
CA HIS A 60 9.42 -6.51 3.32
C HIS A 60 8.68 -6.00 4.55
N ALA A 61 8.43 -4.69 4.55
CA ALA A 61 7.76 -3.98 5.62
C ALA A 61 6.82 -2.93 5.02
N ALA A 62 5.68 -2.76 5.65
CA ALA A 62 4.67 -1.79 5.30
C ALA A 62 3.96 -1.32 6.57
N ILE A 63 3.23 -0.21 6.48
CA ILE A 63 2.50 0.35 7.61
C ILE A 63 1.02 0.51 7.24
N TYR A 64 0.13 0.05 8.11
CA TYR A 64 -1.30 0.23 7.94
C TYR A 64 -1.69 1.66 8.34
N VAL A 65 -2.50 2.32 7.52
CA VAL A 65 -2.87 3.72 7.73
C VAL A 65 -4.40 3.91 7.85
N GLY A 66 -5.16 2.83 7.99
CA GLY A 66 -6.63 2.85 7.98
C GLY A 66 -7.18 2.60 6.58
N GLY A 67 -7.86 1.46 6.40
CA GLY A 67 -8.42 0.98 5.14
C GLY A 67 -7.39 0.42 4.14
N THR A 68 -6.15 0.91 4.18
CA THR A 68 -5.05 0.50 3.30
C THR A 68 -3.74 0.46 4.08
N MET A 69 -2.72 -0.20 3.52
CA MET A 69 -1.32 -0.01 3.93
C MET A 69 -0.60 0.91 2.96
N ILE A 70 0.54 1.47 3.38
CA ILE A 70 1.52 2.16 2.54
C ILE A 70 2.83 1.36 2.58
N GLU A 71 3.42 1.15 1.41
CA GLU A 71 4.66 0.39 1.26
C GLU A 71 5.60 1.04 0.25
N ALA A 72 6.91 0.81 0.40
CA ALA A 72 7.91 1.17 -0.59
C ALA A 72 8.36 -0.09 -1.35
N THR A 73 8.11 -0.14 -2.66
CA THR A 73 8.55 -1.24 -3.54
C THR A 73 9.39 -0.67 -4.68
N LEU A 74 9.94 -1.51 -5.58
CA LEU A 74 10.68 -1.03 -6.76
C LEU A 74 9.88 -0.06 -7.64
N SER A 75 8.55 -0.12 -7.59
CA SER A 75 7.64 0.80 -8.29
C SER A 75 7.45 2.14 -7.57
N GLY A 76 8.15 2.36 -6.45
CA GLY A 76 8.02 3.52 -5.58
C GLY A 76 7.13 3.26 -4.36
N VAL A 77 6.91 4.32 -3.58
CA VAL A 77 6.00 4.31 -2.44
C VAL A 77 4.56 4.47 -2.90
N PHE A 78 3.69 3.54 -2.49
CA PHE A 78 2.25 3.64 -2.80
C PHE A 78 1.41 2.85 -1.80
N SER A 79 0.09 3.00 -1.91
CA SER A 79 -0.87 2.22 -1.12
C SER A 79 -0.98 0.78 -1.62
N LYS A 80 -1.43 -0.13 -0.74
CA LYS A 80 -1.79 -1.50 -1.09
C LYS A 80 -2.98 -2.00 -0.26
N ASN A 81 -3.93 -2.67 -0.91
CA ASN A 81 -5.09 -3.23 -0.21
C ASN A 81 -4.69 -4.50 0.57
N PRO A 82 -4.79 -4.52 1.91
CA PRO A 82 -4.46 -5.70 2.71
C PRO A 82 -5.37 -6.91 2.45
N GLN A 83 -6.61 -6.70 1.97
CA GLN A 83 -7.56 -7.76 1.62
C GLN A 83 -7.10 -8.60 0.41
N ARG A 84 -6.14 -8.08 -0.38
CA ARG A 84 -5.58 -8.79 -1.54
C ARG A 84 -4.33 -9.59 -1.20
N LEU A 85 -3.85 -9.55 0.05
CA LEU A 85 -2.61 -10.21 0.45
C LEU A 85 -2.87 -11.65 0.89
N ILE A 86 -2.58 -12.58 -0.03
CA ILE A 86 -2.70 -14.01 0.20
C ILE A 86 -1.32 -14.66 0.34
N PHE A 87 -1.16 -15.47 1.38
CA PHE A 87 0.09 -16.12 1.76
C PHE A 87 -0.03 -17.65 1.72
N ASP A 88 1.07 -18.34 1.42
CA ASP A 88 1.12 -19.82 1.42
C ASP A 88 1.39 -20.40 2.82
N SER A 89 1.84 -19.57 3.76
CA SER A 89 2.13 -19.98 5.13
C SER A 89 1.75 -18.85 6.10
N LYS A 90 1.26 -19.22 7.29
CA LYS A 90 1.01 -18.26 8.39
C LYS A 90 2.27 -17.51 8.80
N ASP A 91 3.44 -18.13 8.65
CA ASP A 91 4.73 -17.54 9.03
C ASP A 91 5.28 -16.54 7.99
N HIS A 92 4.62 -16.39 6.83
CA HIS A 92 5.03 -15.44 5.80
C HIS A 92 4.54 -14.02 6.07
N VAL A 93 3.77 -13.81 7.12
CA VAL A 93 3.29 -12.49 7.52
C VAL A 93 3.22 -12.39 9.04
N ALA A 94 3.56 -11.23 9.57
CA ALA A 94 3.35 -10.91 10.97
C ALA A 94 3.00 -9.44 11.13
N ILE A 95 2.15 -9.16 12.11
CA ILE A 95 1.76 -7.82 12.49
C ILE A 95 2.49 -7.46 13.78
N TYR A 96 3.04 -6.24 13.81
CA TYR A 96 3.69 -5.67 14.98
C TYR A 96 3.04 -4.34 15.31
N ARG A 97 2.78 -4.12 16.60
CA ARG A 97 2.14 -2.89 17.11
C ARG A 97 3.07 -2.21 18.11
N TYR A 98 2.98 -0.89 18.20
CA TYR A 98 3.75 -0.12 19.17
C TYR A 98 3.42 -0.55 20.60
N ASP A 99 4.48 -0.84 21.35
CA ASP A 99 4.45 -1.26 22.76
C ASP A 99 4.52 -0.03 23.67
N GLY A 100 3.41 0.69 23.71
CA GLY A 100 3.17 1.91 24.48
C GLY A 100 1.88 2.61 24.04
N GLU A 101 1.50 3.66 24.74
CA GLU A 101 0.35 4.49 24.36
C GLU A 101 0.75 5.48 23.26
N LEU A 102 -0.06 5.56 22.21
CA LEU A 102 0.03 6.59 21.19
C LEU A 102 -1.18 7.52 21.33
N THR A 103 -0.93 8.82 21.34
CA THR A 103 -2.01 9.81 21.19
C THR A 103 -2.57 9.76 19.76
N GLU A 104 -3.81 10.21 19.57
CA GLU A 104 -4.42 10.31 18.24
C GLU A 104 -3.56 11.15 17.28
N SER A 105 -3.00 12.26 17.78
CA SER A 105 -2.08 13.10 17.01
C SER A 105 -0.81 12.37 16.57
N GLN A 106 -0.24 11.51 17.43
CA GLN A 106 0.92 10.69 17.04
C GLN A 106 0.55 9.67 15.97
N VAL A 107 -0.59 8.99 16.10
CA VAL A 107 -1.09 8.05 15.08
C VAL A 107 -1.30 8.78 13.75
N GLU A 108 -1.86 9.98 13.78
CA GLU A 108 -2.04 10.83 12.60
C GLU A 108 -0.69 11.20 11.96
N VAL A 109 0.29 11.66 12.73
CA VAL A 109 1.64 11.98 12.22
C VAL A 109 2.29 10.76 11.58
N ILE A 110 2.21 9.58 12.22
CA ILE A 110 2.75 8.32 11.69
C ILE A 110 2.12 8.03 10.31
N CYS A 111 0.80 8.06 10.23
CA CYS A 111 0.08 7.70 9.01
C CYS A 111 0.27 8.75 7.91
N ASN A 112 0.23 10.03 8.25
CA ASN A 112 0.38 11.13 7.30
C ASN A 112 1.81 11.24 6.77
N PHE A 113 2.83 10.94 7.60
CA PHE A 113 4.18 10.82 7.09
C PHE A 113 4.26 9.72 6.01
N ALA A 114 3.75 8.52 6.28
CA ALA A 114 3.76 7.44 5.30
C ALA A 114 3.07 7.85 3.99
N ARG A 115 1.88 8.46 4.08
CA ARG A 115 1.13 8.99 2.92
C ARG A 115 1.90 10.08 2.17
N SER A 116 2.57 10.99 2.87
CA SER A 116 3.34 12.08 2.27
C SER A 116 4.48 11.57 1.38
N LYS A 117 4.92 10.32 1.57
CA LYS A 117 5.98 9.71 0.76
C LYS A 117 5.49 9.09 -0.54
N THR A 118 4.19 9.14 -0.85
CA THR A 118 3.61 8.61 -2.09
C THR A 118 4.40 9.08 -3.31
N CYS A 119 4.71 8.15 -4.22
CA CYS A 119 5.56 8.29 -5.40
C CYS A 119 7.07 8.39 -5.17
N SER A 120 7.56 8.46 -3.92
CA SER A 120 9.01 8.45 -3.62
C SER A 120 9.68 7.23 -4.25
N LEU A 121 10.84 7.44 -4.87
CA LEU A 121 11.58 6.37 -5.56
C LEU A 121 12.16 5.38 -4.55
N TYR A 122 12.34 4.14 -5.01
CA TYR A 122 12.95 3.10 -4.21
C TYR A 122 14.48 3.11 -4.32
N SER A 123 15.16 3.14 -3.18
CA SER A 123 16.62 3.14 -3.14
C SER A 123 17.19 1.73 -2.98
N ILE A 124 17.47 1.06 -4.11
CA ILE A 124 18.17 -0.23 -4.11
C ILE A 124 19.57 -0.11 -3.48
N PRO A 125 20.43 0.86 -3.85
CA PRO A 125 21.78 0.93 -3.30
C PRO A 125 21.80 1.12 -1.78
N GLU A 126 20.87 1.90 -1.24
CA GLU A 126 20.78 2.08 0.21
C GLU A 126 20.20 0.83 0.88
N ALA A 127 19.18 0.19 0.30
CA ALA A 127 18.59 -1.04 0.82
C ALA A 127 19.59 -2.23 0.89
N THR A 128 20.59 -2.28 0.00
CA THR A 128 21.59 -3.37 -0.02
C THR A 128 22.86 -3.05 0.79
N THR A 129 23.14 -1.77 1.07
CA THR A 129 24.37 -1.33 1.78
C THR A 129 24.11 -0.75 3.16
N LEU A 130 22.94 -1.03 3.75
CA LEU A 130 22.46 -0.47 5.03
C LEU A 130 23.54 -0.44 6.12
N ARG A 131 24.16 -1.59 6.42
CA ARG A 131 25.17 -1.71 7.49
C ARG A 131 26.39 -0.81 7.27
N PHE A 132 26.84 -0.70 6.02
CA PHE A 132 27.99 0.13 5.66
C PHE A 132 27.66 1.62 5.78
N ARG A 133 26.48 2.04 5.31
CA ARG A 133 26.03 3.43 5.39
C ARG A 133 25.76 3.88 6.82
N GLU A 134 25.20 2.98 7.64
CA GLU A 134 25.02 3.19 9.08
C GLU A 134 26.37 3.40 9.78
N LEU A 135 27.36 2.52 9.52
CA LEU A 135 28.70 2.62 10.10
C LEU A 135 29.42 3.93 9.72
N LEU A 136 29.27 4.36 8.45
CA LEU A 136 29.86 5.59 7.95
C LEU A 136 29.02 6.85 8.20
N LYS A 137 27.88 6.73 8.90
CA LYS A 137 26.92 7.83 9.15
C LYS A 137 26.57 8.63 7.90
N LYS A 138 26.44 7.95 6.74
CA LYS A 138 26.09 8.64 5.49
C LYS A 138 24.66 9.18 5.59
N PRO A 139 24.41 10.45 5.21
CA PRO A 139 23.05 10.98 5.21
C PRO A 139 22.15 10.14 4.30
N ALA A 140 20.91 9.93 4.71
CA ALA A 140 19.92 9.25 3.89
C ALA A 140 19.41 10.19 2.80
N THR A 141 19.16 9.63 1.61
CA THR A 141 18.46 10.36 0.54
C THR A 141 16.96 10.48 0.86
N LYS A 142 16.25 11.36 0.13
CA LYS A 142 14.77 11.45 0.20
C LYS A 142 14.06 10.19 -0.31
N GLN A 143 14.76 9.33 -1.05
CA GLN A 143 14.25 8.04 -1.53
C GLN A 143 13.95 7.09 -0.36
N GLN A 144 13.07 6.13 -0.60
CA GLN A 144 12.60 5.20 0.42
C GLN A 144 13.02 3.76 0.13
N PHE A 145 12.98 2.94 1.17
CA PHE A 145 12.81 1.50 1.04
C PHE A 145 11.91 1.03 2.18
N CYS A 146 11.42 -0.21 2.08
CA CYS A 146 10.28 -0.69 2.86
C CYS A 146 10.39 -0.42 4.37
N SER A 147 11.48 -0.83 4.99
CA SER A 147 11.70 -0.65 6.43
C SER A 147 12.06 0.77 6.85
N ARG A 148 12.76 1.55 6.02
CA ARG A 148 13.01 2.99 6.26
C ARG A 148 11.71 3.76 6.32
N LEU A 149 10.81 3.53 5.37
CA LEU A 149 9.52 4.20 5.31
C LEU A 149 8.76 4.01 6.63
N VAL A 150 8.66 2.75 7.10
CA VAL A 150 7.98 2.42 8.35
C VAL A 150 8.68 3.06 9.56
N ALA A 151 10.00 2.92 9.68
CA ALA A 151 10.72 3.43 10.84
C ALA A 151 10.73 4.97 10.91
N LEU A 152 10.86 5.66 9.77
CA LEU A 152 10.77 7.12 9.71
C LEU A 152 9.34 7.61 10.02
N SER A 153 8.29 6.86 9.63
CA SER A 153 6.91 7.19 10.00
C SER A 153 6.74 7.30 11.51
N TYR A 154 7.28 6.33 12.26
CA TYR A 154 7.31 6.41 13.71
C TYR A 154 8.26 7.49 14.24
N SER A 155 9.45 7.64 13.65
CA SER A 155 10.42 8.65 14.07
C SER A 155 9.86 10.08 14.01
N GLU A 156 9.04 10.42 13.01
CA GLU A 156 8.46 11.76 12.90
C GLU A 156 7.42 12.08 13.97
N SER A 157 6.77 11.06 14.55
CA SER A 157 5.85 11.27 15.69
C SER A 157 6.56 11.51 17.02
N GLY A 158 7.90 11.47 17.03
CA GLY A 158 8.71 11.68 18.23
C GLY A 158 8.67 10.53 19.23
N VAL A 159 8.06 9.38 18.88
CA VAL A 159 7.99 8.24 19.78
C VAL A 159 9.35 7.55 19.98
N ASN A 160 9.53 6.91 21.12
CA ASN A 160 10.77 6.23 21.44
C ASN A 160 10.85 4.86 20.76
N LEU A 161 11.71 4.73 19.76
CA LEU A 161 11.99 3.48 19.05
C LEU A 161 12.95 2.52 19.81
N LYS A 162 13.14 2.76 21.12
CA LYS A 162 13.93 1.97 22.07
C LYS A 162 15.31 1.60 21.53
N ASN A 163 15.50 0.37 21.04
CA ASN A 163 16.78 -0.15 20.55
C ASN A 163 17.02 0.09 19.04
N LEU A 164 16.07 0.70 18.31
CA LEU A 164 16.24 1.04 16.90
C LEU A 164 16.88 2.43 16.77
N ARG A 165 18.21 2.47 16.74
CA ARG A 165 19.00 3.72 16.82
C ARG A 165 19.01 4.56 15.54
N ASN A 166 18.82 3.93 14.38
CA ASN A 166 18.86 4.61 13.09
C ASN A 166 17.64 4.24 12.23
N PRO A 167 16.53 4.97 12.37
CA PRO A 167 15.31 4.73 11.60
C PRO A 167 15.52 4.83 10.07
N ALA A 168 16.48 5.65 9.63
CA ALA A 168 16.78 5.81 8.21
C ALA A 168 17.52 4.59 7.59
N TYR A 169 18.11 3.73 8.42
CA TYR A 169 18.87 2.56 7.99
C TYR A 169 18.55 1.35 8.86
N CYS A 170 17.34 0.82 8.71
CA CYS A 170 16.92 -0.41 9.37
C CYS A 170 16.44 -1.47 8.37
N THR A 171 16.45 -2.73 8.79
CA THR A 171 15.91 -3.87 8.05
C THR A 171 14.54 -4.28 8.62
N PRO A 172 13.70 -5.02 7.86
CA PRO A 172 12.49 -5.64 8.42
C PRO A 172 12.76 -6.51 9.65
N LYS A 173 13.93 -7.16 9.69
CA LYS A 173 14.38 -7.93 10.87
C LYS A 173 14.59 -7.02 12.09
N GLN A 174 15.23 -5.87 11.92
CA GLN A 174 15.42 -4.92 13.03
C GLN A 174 14.09 -4.39 13.55
N LEU A 175 13.09 -4.15 12.67
CA LEU A 175 11.73 -3.83 13.12
C LEU A 175 11.13 -4.96 13.95
N SER A 176 11.23 -6.21 13.49
CA SER A 176 10.70 -7.38 14.23
C SER A 176 11.37 -7.66 15.59
N LEU A 177 12.59 -7.15 15.79
CA LEU A 177 13.40 -7.30 17.01
C LEU A 177 13.45 -6.00 17.83
N CYS A 178 12.77 -4.94 17.38
CA CYS A 178 12.73 -3.68 18.08
C CYS A 178 11.79 -3.82 19.27
N LYS A 179 12.30 -3.51 20.46
CA LYS A 179 11.58 -3.56 21.74
C LYS A 179 10.44 -2.54 21.81
N ALA A 180 10.40 -1.57 20.89
CA ALA A 180 9.31 -0.62 20.79
C ALA A 180 8.05 -1.23 20.18
N PHE A 181 8.14 -2.45 19.63
CA PHE A 181 7.00 -3.13 19.03
C PHE A 181 6.84 -4.53 19.63
N TYR A 182 5.60 -4.96 19.81
CA TYR A 182 5.26 -6.33 20.13
C TYR A 182 4.57 -6.98 18.93
N LYS A 183 4.73 -8.30 18.78
CA LYS A 183 4.00 -9.05 17.75
C LYS A 183 2.56 -9.25 18.21
N VAL A 184 1.60 -8.87 17.37
CA VAL A 184 0.18 -9.06 17.66
C VAL A 184 -0.22 -10.49 17.30
N ASP A 185 -0.77 -11.23 18.27
CA ASP A 185 -1.23 -12.60 18.07
C ASP A 185 -2.55 -12.66 17.29
N HIS A 186 -2.87 -13.82 16.72
CA HIS A 186 -4.13 -14.09 16.00
C HIS A 186 -4.45 -13.19 14.80
N MET A 187 -3.48 -12.43 14.29
CA MET A 187 -3.65 -11.56 13.12
C MET A 187 -3.64 -12.28 11.76
N VAL A 188 -3.42 -13.60 11.73
CA VAL A 188 -3.32 -14.38 10.49
C VAL A 188 -4.23 -15.60 10.57
N ARG A 189 -5.12 -15.74 9.60
CA ARG A 189 -6.07 -16.85 9.52
C ARG A 189 -6.09 -17.51 8.16
N GLU A 190 -6.74 -18.66 8.06
CA GLU A 190 -7.02 -19.29 6.77
C GLU A 190 -7.93 -18.36 5.94
N ALA A 191 -7.59 -18.23 4.66
CA ALA A 191 -8.36 -17.44 3.70
C ALA A 191 -9.52 -18.28 3.16
N THR A 192 -10.68 -17.66 2.95
CA THR A 192 -11.80 -18.33 2.27
C THR A 192 -11.53 -18.46 0.77
N SER A 193 -12.27 -19.33 0.08
CA SER A 193 -12.24 -19.42 -1.38
C SER A 193 -12.55 -18.09 -2.07
N ASP A 194 -13.48 -17.33 -1.49
CA ASP A 194 -13.92 -16.04 -2.02
C ASP A 194 -12.84 -14.97 -1.84
N GLU A 195 -12.12 -14.98 -0.72
CA GLU A 195 -10.99 -14.07 -0.50
C GLU A 195 -9.82 -14.36 -1.45
N VAL A 196 -9.52 -15.64 -1.68
CA VAL A 196 -8.50 -16.06 -2.65
C VAL A 196 -8.93 -15.71 -4.09
N SER A 197 -10.22 -15.78 -4.39
CA SER A 197 -10.74 -15.38 -5.70
C SER A 197 -10.73 -13.86 -5.86
N PHE A 198 -11.14 -13.13 -4.83
CA PHE A 198 -11.12 -11.67 -4.77
C PHE A 198 -9.71 -11.12 -4.95
N SER A 199 -8.70 -11.73 -4.33
CA SER A 199 -7.30 -11.28 -4.44
C SER A 199 -6.78 -11.29 -5.88
N LYS A 200 -7.38 -12.12 -6.76
CA LYS A 200 -7.01 -12.27 -8.17
C LYS A 200 -7.80 -11.37 -9.11
N THR A 201 -8.85 -10.69 -8.64
CA THR A 201 -9.59 -9.74 -9.49
C THR A 201 -8.70 -8.55 -9.85
N GLU A 202 -9.11 -7.78 -10.85
CA GLU A 202 -8.51 -6.48 -11.15
C GLU A 202 -8.37 -5.62 -9.88
N ASP A 203 -7.17 -5.10 -9.67
CA ASP A 203 -6.81 -4.20 -8.57
C ASP A 203 -6.65 -2.78 -9.14
N PRO A 204 -7.68 -1.92 -9.05
CA PRO A 204 -7.63 -0.58 -9.64
C PRO A 204 -6.50 0.27 -9.04
N ASN A 205 -6.04 -0.07 -7.83
CA ASN A 205 -4.92 0.60 -7.18
C ASN A 205 -3.59 0.43 -7.94
N ILE A 206 -3.42 -0.66 -8.71
CA ILE A 206 -2.24 -0.86 -9.57
C ILE A 206 -2.25 0.16 -10.72
N THR A 207 -3.41 0.36 -11.33
CA THR A 207 -3.57 1.38 -12.38
C THR A 207 -3.32 2.76 -11.80
N HIS A 208 -3.94 3.08 -10.65
CA HIS A 208 -3.74 4.36 -9.98
C HIS A 208 -2.27 4.62 -9.65
N GLN A 209 -1.55 3.61 -9.14
CA GLN A 209 -0.12 3.71 -8.87
C GLN A 209 0.67 4.06 -10.13
N LYS A 210 0.39 3.35 -11.23
CA LYS A 210 1.08 3.56 -12.51
C LYS A 210 0.86 4.97 -13.02
N GLU A 211 -0.41 5.38 -13.12
CA GLU A 211 -0.81 6.70 -13.62
C GLU A 211 -0.21 7.82 -12.78
N THR A 212 -0.29 7.70 -11.45
CA THR A 212 0.24 8.71 -10.52
C THR A 212 1.76 8.81 -10.61
N THR A 213 2.45 7.66 -10.62
CA THR A 213 3.92 7.64 -10.68
C THR A 213 4.43 8.12 -12.04
N GLU A 214 3.69 7.91 -13.13
CA GLU A 214 4.07 8.37 -14.47
C GLU A 214 4.10 9.89 -14.56
N TRP A 215 3.02 10.58 -14.15
CA TRP A 215 3.02 12.04 -14.27
C TRP A 215 4.06 12.68 -13.35
N VAL A 216 4.29 12.15 -12.14
CA VAL A 216 5.38 12.61 -11.25
C VAL A 216 6.75 12.37 -11.90
N ARG A 217 6.92 11.26 -12.63
CA ARG A 217 8.15 10.99 -13.40
C ARG A 217 8.35 12.03 -14.51
N GLU A 218 7.31 12.42 -15.22
CA GLU A 218 7.41 13.49 -16.22
C GLU A 218 7.81 14.83 -15.59
N VAL A 219 7.32 15.16 -14.40
CA VAL A 219 7.77 16.35 -13.66
C VAL A 219 9.27 16.26 -13.30
N ARG A 220 9.76 15.08 -12.88
CA ARG A 220 11.21 14.87 -12.63
C ARG A 220 12.03 15.11 -13.90
N LYS A 221 11.60 14.56 -15.04
CA LYS A 221 12.26 14.76 -16.34
C LYS A 221 12.24 16.23 -16.73
N LEU A 222 11.13 16.93 -16.52
CA LEU A 222 10.99 18.34 -16.79
C LEU A 222 11.96 19.17 -15.93
N SER A 223 12.03 18.91 -14.63
CA SER A 223 13.00 19.54 -13.73
C SER A 223 14.45 19.28 -14.18
N GLN A 224 14.78 18.04 -14.56
CA GLN A 224 16.10 17.68 -15.07
C GLN A 224 16.44 18.38 -16.39
N ALA A 225 15.51 18.43 -17.34
CA ALA A 225 15.71 19.04 -18.66
C ALA A 225 15.90 20.57 -18.61
N ASN A 226 15.58 21.19 -17.47
CA ASN A 226 15.73 22.62 -17.22
C ASN A 226 16.80 22.92 -16.16
N ASP A 227 17.68 21.97 -15.83
CA ASP A 227 18.76 22.10 -14.83
C ASP A 227 18.27 22.46 -13.41
N LEU A 228 17.02 22.14 -13.09
CA LEU A 228 16.39 22.42 -11.80
C LEU A 228 16.51 21.26 -10.80
N SER A 229 16.92 20.08 -11.24
CA SER A 229 16.96 18.87 -10.41
C SER A 229 17.98 18.91 -9.26
N VAL A 230 18.95 19.83 -9.30
CA VAL A 230 19.87 20.06 -8.17
C VAL A 230 19.15 20.78 -7.02
N LYS A 231 18.24 21.71 -7.33
CA LYS A 231 17.47 22.45 -6.35
C LYS A 231 16.23 21.68 -5.91
N TYR A 232 15.54 21.02 -6.83
CA TYR A 232 14.29 20.31 -6.57
C TYR A 232 14.45 18.80 -6.77
N ASP A 233 14.80 18.10 -5.69
CA ASP A 233 14.79 16.63 -5.63
C ASP A 233 13.34 16.13 -5.48
N ILE A 234 12.62 16.09 -6.61
CA ILE A 234 11.22 15.66 -6.68
C ILE A 234 11.14 14.15 -6.43
N GLN A 235 10.67 13.76 -5.25
CA GLN A 235 10.43 12.38 -4.89
C GLN A 235 8.93 12.08 -4.79
N THR A 236 8.13 12.99 -4.27
CA THR A 236 6.73 12.78 -3.91
C THR A 236 5.81 13.64 -4.75
N ILE A 237 4.50 13.39 -4.67
CA ILE A 237 3.48 14.31 -5.22
C ILE A 237 3.64 15.70 -4.58
N ASN A 238 3.85 15.76 -3.26
CA ASN A 238 3.99 17.01 -2.52
C ASN A 238 5.21 17.85 -2.94
N ASP A 239 6.30 17.19 -3.40
CA ASP A 239 7.46 17.91 -3.93
C ASP A 239 7.14 18.62 -5.26
N VAL A 240 6.11 18.18 -5.99
CA VAL A 240 5.65 18.87 -7.20
C VAL A 240 4.96 20.18 -6.85
N ASP A 241 4.24 20.26 -5.74
CA ASP A 241 3.60 21.50 -5.29
C ASP A 241 4.64 22.57 -4.96
N GLU A 242 5.70 22.20 -4.23
CA GLU A 242 6.84 23.08 -3.95
C GLU A 242 7.54 23.53 -5.25
N PHE A 243 7.75 22.60 -6.18
CA PHE A 243 8.32 22.91 -7.49
C PHE A 243 7.44 23.89 -8.29
N LEU A 244 6.13 23.69 -8.32
CA LEU A 244 5.18 24.54 -9.04
C LEU A 244 5.06 25.93 -8.42
N TYR A 245 5.15 26.03 -7.10
CA TYR A 245 5.04 27.31 -6.39
C TYR A 245 6.08 28.32 -6.90
N GLU A 246 7.32 27.86 -7.11
CA GLU A 246 8.44 28.69 -7.59
C GLU A 246 8.64 28.65 -9.11
N ASN A 247 8.09 27.66 -9.82
CA ASN A 247 8.29 27.47 -11.26
C ASN A 247 6.95 27.40 -12.03
N ARG A 248 6.07 28.39 -11.80
CA ARG A 248 4.72 28.47 -12.39
C ARG A 248 4.68 28.41 -13.92
N ILE A 249 5.79 28.73 -14.58
CA ILE A 249 5.95 28.59 -16.05
C ILE A 249 5.67 27.17 -16.55
N PHE A 250 5.81 26.15 -15.69
CA PHE A 250 5.57 24.75 -16.04
C PHE A 250 4.14 24.26 -15.76
N ASN A 251 3.25 25.14 -15.27
CA ASN A 251 1.89 24.77 -14.86
C ASN A 251 1.14 24.01 -15.96
N ASP A 252 1.17 24.52 -17.20
CA ASP A 252 0.42 23.92 -18.30
C ASP A 252 1.00 22.57 -18.72
N SER A 253 2.32 22.42 -18.75
CA SER A 253 2.99 21.14 -19.02
C SER A 253 2.63 20.09 -17.96
N ILE A 254 2.65 20.46 -16.68
CA ILE A 254 2.33 19.54 -15.58
C ILE A 254 0.85 19.17 -15.60
N LEU A 255 -0.03 20.13 -15.85
CA LEU A 255 -1.46 19.87 -16.03
C LEU A 255 -1.71 18.90 -17.18
N GLU A 256 -0.97 19.02 -18.28
CA GLU A 256 -1.05 18.09 -19.40
C GLU A 256 -0.59 16.67 -19.03
N PHE A 257 0.51 16.51 -18.28
CA PHE A 257 0.95 15.20 -17.77
C PHE A 257 -0.15 14.54 -16.93
N VAL A 258 -0.80 15.31 -16.05
CA VAL A 258 -1.86 14.83 -15.16
C VAL A 258 -3.13 14.45 -15.93
N LYS A 259 -3.52 15.26 -16.94
CA LYS A 259 -4.69 14.99 -17.80
C LYS A 259 -4.49 13.76 -18.68
N ASN A 260 -3.35 13.67 -19.35
CA ASN A 260 -3.05 12.60 -20.30
C ASN A 260 -2.71 11.27 -19.57
N GLY A 261 -2.27 11.35 -18.32
CA GLY A 261 -1.89 10.20 -17.51
C GLY A 261 -3.04 9.43 -16.85
N GLY A 262 -4.31 9.81 -17.05
CA GLY A 262 -5.48 9.09 -16.49
C GLY A 262 -5.80 9.38 -15.02
N TYR A 263 -4.90 10.03 -14.29
CA TYR A 263 -5.00 10.36 -12.86
C TYR A 263 -6.35 11.01 -12.48
N LEU A 264 -6.81 12.00 -13.27
CA LEU A 264 -8.07 12.72 -13.01
C LEU A 264 -9.33 11.91 -13.29
N THR A 265 -9.21 10.72 -13.89
CA THR A 265 -10.34 9.89 -14.29
C THR A 265 -10.50 8.64 -13.44
N TYR A 266 -9.69 8.47 -12.39
CA TYR A 266 -9.72 7.29 -11.53
C TYR A 266 -11.08 7.04 -10.88
N TYR A 267 -11.84 8.09 -10.54
CA TYR A 267 -13.21 7.98 -10.00
C TYR A 267 -14.16 7.19 -10.91
N LYS A 268 -13.87 7.11 -12.23
CA LYS A 268 -14.66 6.31 -13.18
C LYS A 268 -14.60 4.80 -12.89
N TYR A 269 -13.53 4.32 -12.26
CA TYR A 269 -13.45 2.92 -11.81
C TYR A 269 -14.47 2.62 -10.71
N ASP A 270 -14.58 3.51 -9.72
CA ASP A 270 -15.53 3.30 -8.61
C ASP A 270 -16.98 3.45 -9.07
N THR A 271 -17.28 4.46 -9.89
CA THR A 271 -18.64 4.63 -10.47
C THR A 271 -19.06 3.43 -11.31
N LYS A 272 -18.14 2.80 -12.06
CA LYS A 272 -18.44 1.58 -12.83
C LYS A 272 -18.66 0.36 -11.93
N ARG A 273 -17.90 0.22 -10.86
CA ARG A 273 -17.95 -0.96 -9.96
C ARG A 273 -19.05 -0.86 -8.91
N ASN A 274 -19.33 0.35 -8.45
CA ASN A 274 -20.30 0.67 -7.41
C ASN A 274 -21.30 1.73 -7.89
N PRO A 275 -22.03 1.50 -9.00
CA PRO A 275 -22.88 2.52 -9.62
C PRO A 275 -24.00 3.01 -8.69
N TRP A 276 -24.46 2.15 -7.78
CA TRP A 276 -25.47 2.47 -6.76
C TRP A 276 -25.02 3.57 -5.78
N ARG A 277 -23.73 3.84 -5.63
CA ARG A 277 -23.25 4.96 -4.81
C ARG A 277 -23.50 6.33 -5.46
N TYR A 278 -23.76 6.35 -6.77
CA TYR A 278 -23.83 7.55 -7.58
C TYR A 278 -25.18 7.73 -8.28
N ASP A 279 -26.08 6.76 -8.15
CA ASP A 279 -27.42 6.78 -8.74
C ASP A 279 -28.46 6.42 -7.67
N ARG A 280 -29.44 7.31 -7.47
CA ARG A 280 -30.45 7.16 -6.43
C ARG A 280 -31.34 5.94 -6.64
N VAL A 281 -31.72 5.64 -7.88
CA VAL A 281 -32.61 4.53 -8.20
C VAL A 281 -31.90 3.20 -7.92
N LEU A 282 -30.62 3.11 -8.31
CA LEU A 282 -29.80 1.94 -7.99
C LEU A 282 -29.55 1.81 -6.47
N LEU A 283 -29.34 2.92 -5.75
CA LEU A 283 -29.25 2.90 -4.29
C LEU A 283 -30.52 2.34 -3.65
N GLU A 284 -31.69 2.84 -4.05
CA GLU A 284 -32.99 2.37 -3.55
C GLU A 284 -33.20 0.86 -3.81
N ALA A 285 -32.79 0.38 -5.00
CA ALA A 285 -32.84 -1.04 -5.34
C ALA A 285 -31.93 -1.89 -4.45
N VAL A 286 -30.68 -1.44 -4.23
CA VAL A 286 -29.73 -2.12 -3.33
C VAL A 286 -30.29 -2.16 -1.91
N VAL A 287 -30.68 -1.02 -1.33
CA VAL A 287 -31.21 -0.92 0.04
C VAL A 287 -32.42 -1.83 0.26
N THR A 288 -33.30 -1.97 -0.75
CA THR A 288 -34.48 -2.84 -0.64
C THR A 288 -34.11 -4.32 -0.48
N SER A 289 -32.95 -4.74 -0.99
CA SER A 289 -32.44 -6.10 -0.86
C SER A 289 -31.70 -6.36 0.47
N TYR A 290 -31.39 -5.33 1.25
CA TYR A 290 -30.72 -5.47 2.54
C TYR A 290 -31.74 -5.74 3.67
N PRO A 291 -31.55 -6.80 4.48
CA PRO A 291 -32.46 -7.13 5.58
C PRO A 291 -32.58 -6.02 6.63
N ASP A 292 -31.45 -5.37 6.93
CA ASP A 292 -31.37 -4.24 7.86
C ASP A 292 -30.91 -2.98 7.10
N LYS A 293 -31.87 -2.11 6.83
CA LYS A 293 -31.66 -0.88 6.06
C LYS A 293 -30.95 0.19 6.87
N GLU A 294 -31.25 0.27 8.16
CA GLU A 294 -30.68 1.28 9.05
C GLU A 294 -29.17 1.02 9.21
N SER A 295 -28.80 -0.22 9.54
CA SER A 295 -27.39 -0.63 9.63
C SER A 295 -26.64 -0.42 8.31
N PHE A 296 -27.29 -0.66 7.16
CA PHE A 296 -26.68 -0.37 5.86
C PHE A 296 -26.35 1.12 5.71
N PHE A 297 -27.29 2.01 6.01
CA PHE A 297 -27.08 3.45 5.87
C PHE A 297 -26.06 3.98 6.88
N GLU A 298 -26.09 3.52 8.12
CA GLU A 298 -25.08 3.88 9.12
C GLU A 298 -23.67 3.48 8.67
N ALA A 299 -23.51 2.27 8.13
CA ALA A 299 -22.25 1.81 7.58
C ALA A 299 -21.78 2.68 6.40
N GLN A 300 -22.68 3.08 5.49
CA GLN A 300 -22.33 3.96 4.38
C GLN A 300 -21.95 5.36 4.86
N LEU A 301 -22.71 5.95 5.79
CA LEU A 301 -22.42 7.26 6.37
C LEU A 301 -21.05 7.25 7.06
N LYS A 302 -20.77 6.22 7.85
CA LYS A 302 -19.47 6.07 8.51
C LYS A 302 -18.32 6.07 7.50
N ILE A 303 -18.43 5.28 6.43
CA ILE A 303 -17.41 5.24 5.37
C ILE A 303 -17.23 6.63 4.74
N SER A 304 -18.32 7.33 4.43
CA SER A 304 -18.26 8.67 3.84
C SER A 304 -17.63 9.70 4.78
N PHE A 305 -17.94 9.67 6.08
CA PHE A 305 -17.32 10.55 7.08
C PHE A 305 -15.83 10.24 7.27
N ASP A 306 -15.45 8.97 7.34
CA ASP A 306 -14.05 8.57 7.46
C ASP A 306 -13.23 9.10 6.27
N VAL A 307 -13.77 8.97 5.04
CA VAL A 307 -13.14 9.51 3.82
C VAL A 307 -13.07 11.04 3.85
N PHE A 308 -14.14 11.72 4.23
CA PHE A 308 -14.17 13.19 4.33
C PHE A 308 -13.13 13.70 5.33
N ASN A 309 -13.04 13.08 6.51
CA ASN A 309 -12.08 13.47 7.54
C ASN A 309 -10.63 13.27 7.11
N ILE A 310 -10.34 12.20 6.35
CA ILE A 310 -9.02 12.00 5.75
C ILE A 310 -8.65 13.18 4.84
N TYR A 311 -9.55 13.65 3.98
CA TYR A 311 -9.25 14.73 3.04
C TYR A 311 -9.36 16.14 3.63
N ARG A 312 -10.09 16.33 4.73
CA ARG A 312 -10.17 17.61 5.41
C ARG A 312 -8.85 17.98 6.11
N ASN A 313 -8.11 16.98 6.57
CA ASN A 313 -6.89 17.16 7.39
C ASN A 313 -5.59 17.04 6.58
N ASN A 314 -5.67 16.74 5.29
CA ASN A 314 -4.53 16.69 4.35
C ASN A 314 -4.66 17.79 3.30
#